data_AF-A0A0N9WFC6-F1
#
_entry.id   AF-A0A0N9WFC6-F1
#
_cell.length_a   1.000
_cell.length_b   1.000
_cell.length_c   1.000
_cell.angle_alpha   90.00
_cell.angle_beta   90.00
_cell.angle_gamma   90.00
#
_symmetry.space_group_name_H-M   'P 1'
#
loop_
_entity.id
_entity.type
_entity.pdbx_description
1 polymer ?
#
loop_
_entity_poly.entity_id
_entity_poly.type
_entity_poly.pdbx_seq_one_letter_code
_entity_poly.pdbx_strand_id
1 'polypeptide(L)'
;MENYFSNREHGPKPRTETEITPQVWGGIIAVVRGLVNSGAFGSSFPLCCYDGPAVIGTDEVSFGAAVKSHMPGLGWPLQASIPGEHSWMEAEPYAPPYLLVLDFLDFLWFHVAKPIQGFHHNHFQHHHLTFDENVGRIELRDQINLIFARNGVAYELNPHGQIVRLLPAIISDALLQPMLRTGDQTLDVMLEEARIKFSAPDPLKRREALERLWDCFERIKSLAHASDKKKSIQIILEQTAPDIPFRSVLDTEASQLTLIGNGYLIRHHELKQIPVVDVDHVDYLFHRMFALIQLLVRKNAPRQKP
;
A
#
# COMPACT_ATOMS: atom_id res chain seq x y z
N MET A 1 -14.07 8.07 12.01
CA MET A 1 -14.82 7.03 11.27
C MET A 1 -16.27 7.46 11.23
N GLU A 2 -16.79 7.86 10.08
CA GLU A 2 -18.18 8.31 9.99
C GLU A 2 -19.15 7.17 10.30
N ASN A 3 -20.21 7.54 11.01
CA ASN A 3 -21.16 6.68 11.67
C ASN A 3 -22.29 6.30 10.68
N TYR A 4 -21.96 5.56 9.62
CA TYR A 4 -22.99 5.01 8.73
C TYR A 4 -23.79 3.94 9.46
N PHE A 5 -25.11 3.89 9.21
CA PHE A 5 -26.01 2.93 9.85
C PHE A 5 -25.51 1.48 9.72
N SER A 6 -25.16 1.04 8.51
CA SER A 6 -24.64 -0.32 8.28
C SER A 6 -23.35 -0.62 9.04
N ASN A 7 -22.45 0.37 9.22
CA ASN A 7 -21.24 0.17 10.02
C ASN A 7 -21.56 -0.01 11.51
N ARG A 8 -22.64 0.61 12.04
CA ARG A 8 -23.08 0.38 13.42
C ARG A 8 -23.71 -0.99 13.60
N GLU A 9 -24.56 -1.38 12.67
CA GLU A 9 -25.32 -2.63 12.79
C GLU A 9 -24.49 -3.87 12.49
N HIS A 10 -23.51 -3.77 11.59
CA HIS A 10 -22.76 -4.92 11.08
C HIS A 10 -21.25 -4.81 11.28
N GLY A 11 -20.76 -3.70 11.83
CA GLY A 11 -19.33 -3.38 11.86
C GLY A 11 -18.81 -2.84 10.51
N PRO A 12 -17.59 -2.30 10.49
CA PRO A 12 -16.96 -1.84 9.25
C PRO A 12 -16.61 -3.02 8.33
N LYS A 13 -16.66 -2.80 7.02
CA LYS A 13 -16.19 -3.79 6.03
C LYS A 13 -14.68 -4.02 6.24
N PRO A 14 -14.20 -5.29 6.26
CA PRO A 14 -12.77 -5.59 6.25
C PRO A 14 -12.08 -4.96 5.04
N ARG A 15 -10.88 -4.43 5.25
CA ARG A 15 -10.11 -3.70 4.22
C ARG A 15 -9.01 -4.58 3.65
N THR A 16 -9.39 -5.44 2.71
CA THR A 16 -8.50 -6.46 2.10
C THR A 16 -8.36 -6.29 0.59
N GLU A 17 -9.20 -5.46 -0.06
CA GLU A 17 -9.18 -5.27 -1.52
C GLU A 17 -7.98 -4.42 -1.94
N THR A 18 -7.09 -4.95 -2.77
CA THR A 18 -5.90 -4.24 -3.25
C THR A 18 -6.09 -3.56 -4.60
N GLU A 19 -7.24 -3.75 -5.24
CA GLU A 19 -7.60 -3.12 -6.50
C GLU A 19 -8.47 -1.88 -6.28
N ILE A 20 -8.39 -0.93 -7.22
CA ILE A 20 -9.33 0.20 -7.30
C ILE A 20 -10.36 -0.13 -8.38
N THR A 21 -11.55 -0.54 -7.95
CA THR A 21 -12.65 -0.87 -8.87
C THR A 21 -13.22 0.38 -9.54
N PRO A 22 -13.93 0.26 -10.68
CA PRO A 22 -14.65 1.37 -11.31
C PRO A 22 -15.59 2.12 -10.36
N GLN A 23 -16.20 1.42 -9.39
CA GLN A 23 -17.06 2.03 -8.38
C GLN A 23 -16.26 2.96 -7.44
N VAL A 24 -15.10 2.49 -6.95
CA VAL A 24 -14.22 3.30 -6.10
C VAL A 24 -13.68 4.49 -6.88
N TRP A 25 -13.23 4.25 -8.11
CA TRP A 25 -12.72 5.30 -9.00
C TRP A 25 -13.78 6.37 -9.30
N GLY A 26 -15.02 5.98 -9.58
CA GLY A 26 -16.13 6.92 -9.77
C GLY A 26 -16.37 7.80 -8.53
N GLY A 27 -16.23 7.25 -7.33
CA GLY A 27 -16.28 8.03 -6.08
C GLY A 27 -15.14 9.04 -5.96
N ILE A 28 -13.92 8.64 -6.31
CA ILE A 28 -12.75 9.53 -6.34
C ILE A 28 -12.95 10.66 -7.37
N ILE A 29 -13.46 10.35 -8.56
CA ILE A 29 -13.79 11.36 -9.59
C ILE A 29 -14.78 12.39 -9.03
N ALA A 30 -15.82 11.96 -8.30
CA ALA A 30 -16.80 12.87 -7.72
C ALA A 30 -16.16 13.85 -6.72
N VAL A 31 -15.27 13.36 -5.86
CA VAL A 31 -14.49 14.20 -4.94
C VAL A 31 -13.64 15.20 -5.71
N VAL A 32 -12.86 14.74 -6.70
CA VAL A 32 -11.98 15.61 -7.50
C VAL A 32 -12.76 16.68 -8.24
N ARG A 33 -13.89 16.35 -8.85
CA ARG A 33 -14.76 17.33 -9.52
C ARG A 33 -15.25 18.40 -8.54
N GLY A 34 -15.64 18.02 -7.33
CA GLY A 34 -16.02 18.98 -6.28
C GLY A 34 -14.87 19.90 -5.89
N LEU A 35 -13.66 19.36 -5.77
CA LEU A 35 -12.46 20.14 -5.44
C LEU A 35 -12.06 21.10 -6.56
N VAL A 36 -12.07 20.66 -7.82
CA VAL A 36 -11.82 21.55 -8.98
C VAL A 36 -12.84 22.68 -9.02
N ASN A 37 -14.13 22.35 -8.94
CA ASN A 37 -15.24 23.31 -9.01
C ASN A 37 -15.25 24.32 -7.85
N SER A 38 -14.79 23.92 -6.67
CA SER A 38 -14.70 24.84 -5.50
C SER A 38 -13.48 25.74 -5.56
N GLY A 39 -12.52 25.50 -6.46
CA GLY A 39 -11.27 26.23 -6.51
C GLY A 39 -10.19 25.69 -5.57
N ALA A 40 -10.36 24.48 -5.03
CA ALA A 40 -9.46 23.92 -4.01
C ALA A 40 -8.01 23.69 -4.46
N PHE A 41 -7.74 23.75 -5.77
CA PHE A 41 -6.39 23.68 -6.32
C PHE A 41 -5.85 25.06 -6.74
N GLY A 42 -6.62 26.13 -6.56
CA GLY A 42 -6.27 27.49 -6.98
C GLY A 42 -5.00 28.05 -6.34
N SER A 43 -4.58 27.53 -5.17
CA SER A 43 -3.30 27.91 -4.57
C SER A 43 -2.09 27.42 -5.38
N SER A 44 -2.20 26.24 -6.01
CA SER A 44 -1.13 25.67 -6.85
C SER A 44 -1.34 25.97 -8.34
N PHE A 45 -2.59 26.09 -8.77
CA PHE A 45 -3.02 26.26 -10.16
C PHE A 45 -4.04 27.40 -10.23
N PRO A 46 -3.61 28.66 -10.09
CA PRO A 46 -4.53 29.78 -9.93
C PRO A 46 -5.24 30.13 -11.24
N LEU A 47 -6.58 30.13 -11.21
CA LEU A 47 -7.36 30.93 -12.14
C LEU A 47 -7.49 32.34 -11.55
N CYS A 48 -6.93 33.34 -12.23
CA CYS A 48 -6.98 34.73 -11.76
C CYS A 48 -8.19 35.49 -12.30
N CYS A 49 -8.60 36.54 -11.58
CA CYS A 49 -9.56 37.52 -12.07
C CYS A 49 -9.07 38.16 -13.38
N TYR A 50 -10.01 38.52 -14.26
CA TYR A 50 -9.68 39.11 -15.56
C TYR A 50 -8.94 40.44 -15.48
N ASP A 51 -9.18 41.21 -14.42
CA ASP A 51 -8.63 42.55 -14.21
C ASP A 51 -7.72 42.66 -12.99
N GLY A 52 -7.27 41.54 -12.42
CA GLY A 52 -6.38 41.56 -11.27
C GLY A 52 -5.77 40.22 -10.89
N PRO A 53 -4.72 40.21 -10.05
CA PRO A 53 -3.98 38.99 -9.70
C PRO A 53 -4.71 38.11 -8.67
N ALA A 54 -5.93 38.48 -8.26
CA ALA A 54 -6.67 37.73 -7.26
C ALA A 54 -7.10 36.37 -7.81
N VAL A 55 -6.87 35.30 -7.05
CA VAL A 55 -7.31 33.95 -7.41
C VAL A 55 -8.82 33.85 -7.23
N ILE A 56 -9.50 33.28 -8.21
CA ILE A 56 -10.97 33.10 -8.22
C ILE A 56 -11.38 31.64 -8.36
N GLY A 57 -10.42 30.74 -8.58
CA GLY A 57 -10.66 29.31 -8.70
C GLY A 57 -9.43 28.52 -9.13
N THR A 58 -9.68 27.31 -9.62
CA THR A 58 -8.67 26.41 -10.20
C THR A 58 -8.56 26.68 -11.70
N ASP A 59 -7.37 26.91 -12.23
CA ASP A 59 -7.12 26.80 -13.65
C ASP A 59 -7.06 25.32 -14.03
N GLU A 60 -8.19 24.78 -14.48
CA GLU A 60 -8.33 23.36 -14.82
C GLU A 60 -7.43 22.94 -15.99
N VAL A 61 -7.08 23.86 -16.89
CA VAL A 61 -6.19 23.54 -18.01
C VAL A 61 -4.78 23.25 -17.48
N SER A 62 -4.26 24.13 -16.62
CA SER A 62 -2.96 23.96 -15.97
C SER A 62 -2.94 22.77 -15.01
N PHE A 63 -4.00 22.60 -14.21
CA PHE A 63 -4.15 21.43 -13.32
C PHE A 63 -4.13 20.12 -14.11
N GLY A 64 -4.95 20.02 -15.17
CA GLY A 64 -5.01 18.84 -16.02
C GLY A 64 -3.72 18.56 -16.79
N ALA A 65 -2.97 19.60 -17.16
CA ALA A 65 -1.63 19.45 -17.75
C ALA A 65 -0.63 18.85 -16.75
N ALA A 66 -0.64 19.32 -15.50
CA ALA A 66 0.21 18.78 -14.44
C ALA A 66 -0.12 17.31 -14.14
N VAL A 67 -1.41 16.96 -14.05
CA VAL A 67 -1.86 15.56 -13.88
C VAL A 67 -1.29 14.67 -14.99
N LYS A 68 -1.49 15.04 -16.26
CA LYS A 68 -0.98 14.26 -17.41
C LYS A 68 0.55 14.16 -17.44
N SER A 69 1.25 15.19 -16.96
CA SER A 69 2.72 15.21 -16.93
C SER A 69 3.31 14.37 -15.82
N HIS A 70 2.72 14.39 -14.62
CA HIS A 70 3.23 13.65 -13.46
C HIS A 70 2.75 12.19 -13.46
N MET A 71 1.62 11.89 -14.09
CA MET A 71 1.03 10.55 -14.19
C MET A 71 0.77 10.18 -15.66
N PRO A 72 1.82 9.89 -16.46
CA PRO A 72 1.65 9.44 -17.83
C PRO A 72 0.76 8.20 -17.89
N GLY A 73 -0.38 8.32 -18.58
CA GLY A 73 -1.41 7.27 -18.65
C GLY A 73 -2.72 7.64 -17.95
N LEU A 74 -2.75 8.70 -17.14
CA LEU A 74 -3.99 9.24 -16.57
C LEU A 74 -4.50 10.39 -17.45
N GLY A 75 -5.69 10.20 -18.02
CA GLY A 75 -6.34 11.22 -18.85
C GLY A 75 -6.88 12.40 -18.03
N TRP A 76 -7.09 13.54 -18.69
CA TRP A 76 -7.85 14.67 -18.14
C TRP A 76 -8.80 15.24 -19.20
N PRO A 77 -10.09 15.51 -18.88
CA PRO A 77 -10.76 15.21 -17.62
C PRO A 77 -10.81 13.72 -17.27
N LEU A 78 -10.98 13.39 -15.99
CA LEU A 78 -11.06 11.99 -15.54
C LEU A 78 -12.28 11.29 -16.14
N GLN A 79 -12.07 10.05 -16.59
CA GLN A 79 -13.10 9.20 -17.20
C GLN A 79 -13.48 8.06 -16.25
N ALA A 80 -14.79 7.81 -16.10
CA ALA A 80 -15.34 6.71 -15.30
C ALA A 80 -15.79 5.53 -16.18
N SER A 81 -15.74 5.68 -17.50
CA SER A 81 -16.13 4.66 -18.46
C SER A 81 -15.34 4.80 -19.75
N ILE A 82 -15.22 3.69 -20.47
CA ILE A 82 -14.72 3.65 -21.84
C ILE A 82 -15.93 3.64 -22.78
N PRO A 83 -16.06 4.61 -23.69
CA PRO A 83 -17.12 4.58 -24.70
C PRO A 83 -17.02 3.31 -25.54
N GLY A 84 -18.17 2.71 -25.85
CA GLY A 84 -18.21 1.62 -26.82
C GLY A 84 -17.73 2.08 -28.21
N GLU A 85 -17.23 1.14 -29.00
CA GLU A 85 -16.68 1.41 -30.34
C GLU A 85 -17.68 2.13 -31.27
N HIS A 86 -18.97 1.92 -31.01
CA HIS A 86 -20.06 2.58 -31.70
C HIS A 86 -20.99 3.30 -30.72
N SER A 87 -21.63 4.37 -31.19
CA SER A 87 -22.50 5.24 -30.37
C SER A 87 -23.72 4.55 -29.75
N TRP A 88 -24.09 3.37 -30.24
CA TRP A 88 -25.19 2.55 -29.73
C TRP A 88 -24.75 1.49 -28.70
N MET A 89 -23.44 1.33 -28.50
CA MET A 89 -22.90 0.45 -27.46
C MET A 89 -22.87 1.19 -26.12
N GLU A 90 -23.24 0.48 -25.05
CA GLU A 90 -23.12 1.00 -23.69
C GLU A 90 -21.64 1.23 -23.34
N ALA A 91 -21.39 2.28 -22.56
CA ALA A 91 -20.04 2.56 -22.09
C ALA A 91 -19.69 1.61 -20.93
N GLU A 92 -18.53 0.98 -21.02
CA GLU A 92 -18.06 0.03 -20.00
C GLU A 92 -17.47 0.79 -18.80
N PRO A 93 -17.81 0.44 -17.54
CA PRO A 93 -17.18 1.02 -16.37
C PRO A 93 -15.66 0.86 -16.41
N TYR A 94 -14.94 1.93 -16.08
CA TYR A 94 -13.50 1.98 -16.19
C TYR A 94 -12.86 2.48 -14.90
N ALA A 95 -11.71 1.90 -14.56
CA ALA A 95 -10.75 2.45 -13.63
C ALA A 95 -9.34 2.31 -14.25
N PRO A 96 -8.45 3.29 -14.07
CA PRO A 96 -7.05 3.14 -14.48
C PRO A 96 -6.31 2.14 -13.57
N PRO A 97 -5.10 1.69 -13.96
CA PRO A 97 -4.27 0.84 -13.11
C PRO A 97 -4.13 1.43 -11.70
N TYR A 98 -4.36 0.62 -10.66
CA TYR A 98 -4.53 1.17 -9.32
C TYR A 98 -3.32 1.94 -8.80
N LEU A 99 -2.08 1.54 -9.14
CA LEU A 99 -0.87 2.27 -8.72
C LEU A 99 -0.89 3.72 -9.24
N LEU A 100 -1.41 3.94 -10.46
CA LEU A 100 -1.58 5.27 -11.02
C LEU A 100 -2.63 6.09 -10.27
N VAL A 101 -3.68 5.44 -9.76
CA VAL A 101 -4.66 6.07 -8.87
C VAL A 101 -3.99 6.46 -7.55
N LEU A 102 -3.13 5.61 -6.98
CA LEU A 102 -2.46 5.91 -5.71
C LEU A 102 -1.50 7.12 -5.86
N ASP A 103 -0.71 7.17 -6.95
CA ASP A 103 0.13 8.34 -7.27
C ASP A 103 -0.70 9.62 -7.42
N PHE A 104 -1.88 9.51 -8.05
CA PHE A 104 -2.79 10.63 -8.19
C PHE A 104 -3.33 11.14 -6.85
N LEU A 105 -3.61 10.26 -5.89
CA LEU A 105 -4.07 10.68 -4.56
C LEU A 105 -2.98 11.41 -3.77
N ASP A 106 -1.72 10.97 -3.88
CA ASP A 106 -0.57 11.69 -3.31
C ASP A 106 -0.45 13.09 -3.96
N PHE A 107 -0.60 13.18 -5.29
CA PHE A 107 -0.62 14.45 -6.03
C PHE A 107 -1.74 15.39 -5.54
N LEU A 108 -2.98 14.88 -5.38
CA LEU A 108 -4.09 15.68 -4.87
C LEU A 108 -3.79 16.25 -3.50
N TRP A 109 -3.22 15.45 -2.58
CA TRP A 109 -2.89 15.90 -1.23
C TRP A 109 -1.83 17.00 -1.22
N PHE A 110 -0.84 16.90 -2.10
CA PHE A 110 0.20 17.92 -2.22
C PHE A 110 -0.37 19.29 -2.65
N HIS A 111 -1.39 19.30 -3.51
CA HIS A 111 -1.90 20.52 -4.15
C HIS A 111 -3.23 21.06 -3.60
N VAL A 112 -3.96 20.27 -2.80
CA VAL A 112 -5.26 20.69 -2.27
C VAL A 112 -5.10 21.73 -1.15
N ALA A 113 -5.99 22.72 -1.18
CA ALA A 113 -6.20 23.64 -0.08
C ALA A 113 -7.69 24.00 0.01
N LYS A 114 -8.20 24.24 1.22
CA LYS A 114 -9.58 24.68 1.40
C LYS A 114 -9.71 26.11 0.90
N PRO A 115 -10.55 26.39 -0.12
CA PRO A 115 -10.79 27.75 -0.58
C PRO A 115 -11.65 28.50 0.44
N ILE A 116 -11.24 29.72 0.74
CA ILE A 116 -11.92 30.66 1.65
C ILE A 116 -12.35 31.85 0.82
N GLN A 117 -13.67 32.05 0.71
CA GLN A 117 -14.23 33.21 0.03
C GLN A 117 -13.92 34.49 0.81
N GLY A 118 -13.20 35.39 0.16
CA GLY A 118 -12.90 36.73 0.67
C GLY A 118 -13.79 37.78 0.00
N PHE A 119 -13.16 38.80 -0.57
CA PHE A 119 -13.84 39.92 -1.22
C PHE A 119 -14.74 39.46 -2.39
N HIS A 120 -15.98 39.96 -2.44
CA HIS A 120 -16.86 39.77 -3.59
C HIS A 120 -16.65 40.87 -4.63
N HIS A 121 -16.21 40.48 -5.82
CA HIS A 121 -16.00 41.38 -6.93
C HIS A 121 -17.29 41.53 -7.77
N ASN A 122 -18.04 42.61 -7.50
CA ASN A 122 -19.35 42.86 -8.11
C ASN A 122 -19.35 42.95 -9.64
N HIS A 123 -18.27 43.44 -10.28
CA HIS A 123 -18.27 43.59 -11.74
C HIS A 123 -18.34 42.23 -12.45
N PHE A 124 -17.60 41.24 -11.96
CA PHE A 124 -17.54 39.89 -12.52
C PHE A 124 -18.30 38.82 -11.71
N GLN A 125 -18.96 39.22 -10.62
CA GLN A 125 -19.82 38.36 -9.79
C GLN A 125 -19.12 37.10 -9.27
N HIS A 126 -17.91 37.25 -8.73
CA HIS A 126 -17.17 36.15 -8.09
C HIS A 126 -16.49 36.60 -6.79
N HIS A 127 -16.04 35.63 -5.98
CA HIS A 127 -15.23 35.90 -4.80
C HIS A 127 -13.75 35.72 -5.11
N HIS A 128 -12.92 36.61 -4.57
CA HIS A 128 -11.49 36.38 -4.47
C HIS A 128 -11.23 35.34 -3.38
N LEU A 129 -10.40 34.36 -3.67
CA LEU A 129 -10.11 33.22 -2.81
C LEU A 129 -8.79 33.42 -2.07
N THR A 130 -8.79 32.98 -0.81
CA THR A 130 -7.60 32.64 -0.03
C THR A 130 -7.67 31.16 0.35
N PHE A 131 -6.64 30.59 0.96
CA PHE A 131 -6.51 29.14 1.08
C PHE A 131 -6.02 28.68 2.45
N ASP A 132 -6.58 27.57 2.94
CA ASP A 132 -6.08 26.81 4.09
C ASP A 132 -5.67 25.40 3.66
N GLU A 133 -4.38 25.18 3.49
CA GLU A 133 -3.82 23.88 3.08
C GLU A 133 -4.10 22.77 4.09
N ASN A 134 -3.99 23.06 5.39
CA ASN A 134 -4.10 22.05 6.44
C ASN A 134 -5.52 21.51 6.49
N VAL A 135 -6.52 22.40 6.44
CA VAL A 135 -7.93 21.97 6.44
C VAL A 135 -8.24 21.24 5.13
N GLY A 136 -7.78 21.74 3.98
CA GLY A 136 -7.98 21.06 2.68
C GLY A 136 -7.41 19.63 2.65
N ARG A 137 -6.19 19.45 3.18
CA ARG A 137 -5.53 18.14 3.29
C ARG A 137 -6.26 17.19 4.22
N ILE A 138 -6.74 17.67 5.36
CA ILE A 138 -7.54 16.86 6.31
C ILE A 138 -8.86 16.44 5.67
N GLU A 139 -9.59 17.36 5.05
CA GLU A 139 -10.87 17.09 4.40
C GLU A 139 -10.73 16.10 3.24
N LEU A 140 -9.72 16.28 2.37
CA LEU A 140 -9.41 15.32 1.30
C LEU A 140 -9.12 13.93 1.87
N ARG A 141 -8.21 13.84 2.86
CA ARG A 141 -7.83 12.59 3.49
C ARG A 141 -9.02 11.85 4.05
N ASP A 142 -9.87 12.55 4.79
CA ASP A 142 -11.02 11.94 5.46
C ASP A 142 -12.06 11.44 4.43
N GLN A 143 -12.29 12.18 3.33
CA GLN A 143 -13.16 11.75 2.24
C GLN A 143 -12.63 10.52 1.48
N ILE A 144 -11.35 10.52 1.11
CA ILE A 144 -10.71 9.40 0.41
C ILE A 144 -10.69 8.15 1.29
N ASN A 145 -10.30 8.28 2.55
CA ASN A 145 -10.27 7.17 3.50
C ASN A 145 -11.67 6.63 3.80
N LEU A 146 -12.71 7.49 3.77
CA LEU A 146 -14.09 7.04 3.86
C LEU A 146 -14.49 6.17 2.66
N ILE A 147 -14.19 6.62 1.43
CA ILE A 147 -14.45 5.84 0.21
C ILE A 147 -13.75 4.48 0.31
N PHE A 148 -12.47 4.46 0.68
CA PHE A 148 -11.72 3.23 0.81
C PHE A 148 -12.29 2.30 1.88
N ALA A 149 -12.59 2.81 3.08
CA ALA A 149 -13.17 2.01 4.15
C ALA A 149 -14.54 1.42 3.78
N ARG A 150 -15.40 2.18 3.09
CA ARG A 150 -16.72 1.72 2.64
C ARG A 150 -16.65 0.65 1.56
N ASN A 151 -15.59 0.65 0.77
CA ASN A 151 -15.39 -0.33 -0.31
C ASN A 151 -14.48 -1.50 0.08
N GLY A 152 -13.86 -1.47 1.26
CA GLY A 152 -12.93 -2.52 1.70
C GLY A 152 -11.55 -2.40 1.07
N VAL A 153 -11.19 -1.23 0.54
CA VAL A 153 -9.88 -0.98 -0.07
C VAL A 153 -8.80 -0.94 1.02
N ALA A 154 -7.76 -1.75 0.83
CA ALA A 154 -6.64 -1.97 1.73
C ALA A 154 -5.54 -0.89 1.63
N TYR A 155 -5.92 0.37 1.41
CA TYR A 155 -5.00 1.50 1.36
C TYR A 155 -5.49 2.65 2.22
N GLU A 156 -4.62 3.43 2.83
CA GLU A 156 -4.98 4.62 3.60
C GLU A 156 -4.12 5.80 3.16
N LEU A 157 -4.73 6.97 2.95
CA LEU A 157 -4.00 8.22 2.89
C LEU A 157 -3.66 8.65 4.31
N ASN A 158 -2.38 8.61 4.67
CA ASN A 158 -1.96 8.94 6.02
C ASN A 158 -1.95 10.47 6.26
N PRO A 159 -1.76 10.94 7.51
CA PRO A 159 -1.70 12.37 7.81
C PRO A 159 -0.54 13.13 7.13
N HIS A 160 0.46 12.43 6.59
CA HIS A 160 1.61 12.99 5.87
C HIS A 160 1.40 13.02 4.35
N GLY A 161 0.22 12.66 3.86
CA GLY A 161 -0.10 12.71 2.43
C GLY A 161 0.47 11.56 1.62
N GLN A 162 0.74 10.42 2.25
CA GLN A 162 1.24 9.22 1.58
C GLN A 162 0.19 8.12 1.63
N ILE A 163 -0.05 7.48 0.49
CA ILE A 163 -0.79 6.23 0.45
C ILE A 163 0.04 5.09 1.06
N VAL A 164 -0.52 4.43 2.08
CA VAL A 164 0.05 3.23 2.71
C VAL A 164 -0.88 2.04 2.53
N ARG A 165 -0.32 0.83 2.36
CA ARG A 165 -1.11 -0.41 2.35
C ARG A 165 -1.47 -0.79 3.78
N LEU A 166 -2.74 -1.12 4.00
CA LEU A 166 -3.20 -1.75 5.22
C LEU A 166 -2.97 -3.24 5.13
N LEU A 167 -2.17 -3.76 6.05
CA LEU A 167 -1.93 -5.19 6.17
C LEU A 167 -3.11 -5.86 6.88
N PRO A 168 -3.47 -7.10 6.52
CA PRO A 168 -4.46 -7.84 7.30
C PRO A 168 -4.01 -7.95 8.76
N ALA A 169 -4.94 -7.80 9.70
CA ALA A 169 -4.64 -7.61 11.13
C ALA A 169 -3.73 -8.70 11.72
N ILE A 170 -3.93 -9.95 11.30
CA ILE A 170 -3.14 -11.13 11.73
C ILE A 170 -1.64 -10.93 11.48
N ILE A 171 -1.29 -10.23 10.41
CA ILE A 171 0.09 -10.06 9.95
C ILE A 171 0.63 -8.72 10.44
N SER A 172 -0.22 -7.69 10.45
CA SER A 172 0.12 -6.37 10.95
C SER A 172 0.75 -6.46 12.34
N ASP A 173 0.10 -7.13 13.29
CA ASP A 173 0.64 -7.24 14.66
C ASP A 173 1.97 -7.99 14.72
N ALA A 174 2.11 -9.05 13.92
CA ALA A 174 3.32 -9.87 13.87
C ALA A 174 4.51 -9.12 13.22
N LEU A 175 4.23 -8.27 12.24
CA LEU A 175 5.21 -7.42 11.55
C LEU A 175 5.53 -6.14 12.35
N LEU A 176 4.56 -5.60 13.09
CA LEU A 176 4.74 -4.38 13.91
C LEU A 176 5.52 -4.62 15.21
N GLN A 177 5.75 -5.89 15.60
CA GLN A 177 6.56 -6.16 16.78
C GLN A 177 7.98 -5.61 16.58
N PRO A 178 8.52 -4.85 17.56
CA PRO A 178 9.86 -4.28 17.47
C PRO A 178 10.86 -5.41 17.17
N MET A 179 11.74 -5.12 16.19
CA MET A 179 12.64 -6.05 15.50
C MET A 179 12.98 -7.30 16.31
N LEU A 180 12.76 -8.47 15.70
CA LEU A 180 13.39 -9.71 16.11
C LEU A 180 14.90 -9.48 16.17
N ARG A 181 15.44 -9.14 17.35
CA ARG A 181 16.89 -9.03 17.56
C ARG A 181 17.45 -10.43 17.55
N THR A 182 17.95 -10.85 16.40
CA THR A 182 18.43 -12.22 16.19
C THR A 182 19.80 -12.45 16.84
N GLY A 183 20.50 -11.37 17.20
CA GLY A 183 21.91 -11.39 17.59
C GLY A 183 22.86 -11.31 16.38
N ASP A 184 22.32 -11.29 15.16
CA ASP A 184 23.05 -11.14 13.91
C ASP A 184 22.55 -9.89 13.14
N GLN A 185 23.39 -8.87 13.06
CA GLN A 185 23.01 -7.57 12.50
C GLN A 185 22.60 -7.66 11.03
N THR A 186 23.24 -8.54 10.25
CA THR A 186 22.89 -8.71 8.83
C THR A 186 21.50 -9.33 8.68
N LEU A 187 21.17 -10.35 9.47
CA LEU A 187 19.84 -10.95 9.48
C LEU A 187 18.77 -9.94 9.93
N ASP A 188 19.08 -9.14 10.95
CA ASP A 188 18.21 -8.08 11.44
C ASP A 188 17.87 -7.08 10.33
N VAL A 189 18.87 -6.63 9.54
CA VAL A 189 18.68 -5.76 8.38
C VAL A 189 17.85 -6.45 7.29
N MET A 190 18.13 -7.72 6.97
CA MET A 190 17.40 -8.44 5.93
C MET A 190 15.91 -8.64 6.28
N LEU A 191 15.61 -8.89 7.56
CA LEU A 191 14.23 -9.02 8.05
C LEU A 191 13.48 -7.68 8.00
N GLU A 192 14.18 -6.58 8.31
CA GLU A 192 13.65 -5.22 8.17
C GLU A 192 13.31 -4.91 6.71
N GLU A 193 14.23 -5.19 5.79
CA GLU A 193 14.02 -5.00 4.35
C GLU A 193 12.84 -5.84 3.84
N ALA A 194 12.74 -7.11 4.23
CA ALA A 194 11.61 -7.96 3.88
C ALA A 194 10.29 -7.35 4.37
N ARG A 195 10.24 -6.85 5.61
CA ARG A 195 9.02 -6.21 6.15
C ARG A 195 8.61 -4.95 5.37
N ILE A 196 9.57 -4.06 5.12
CA ILE A 196 9.31 -2.80 4.40
C ILE A 196 8.76 -3.12 3.00
N LYS A 197 9.41 -4.03 2.28
CA LYS A 197 9.00 -4.43 0.94
C LYS A 197 7.63 -5.11 0.92
N PHE A 198 7.33 -5.97 1.89
CA PHE A 198 6.04 -6.65 2.00
C PHE A 198 4.88 -5.69 2.24
N SER A 199 5.16 -4.58 2.93
CA SER A 199 4.19 -3.53 3.23
C SER A 199 3.89 -2.61 2.03
N ALA A 200 4.60 -2.77 0.90
CA ALA A 200 4.43 -1.92 -0.26
C ALA A 200 3.12 -2.21 -1.02
N PRO A 201 2.48 -1.17 -1.61
CA PRO A 201 1.37 -1.34 -2.54
C PRO A 201 1.77 -2.13 -3.80
N ASP A 202 3.00 -1.95 -4.27
CA ASP A 202 3.55 -2.57 -5.48
C ASP A 202 3.73 -4.11 -5.32
N PRO A 203 3.06 -4.94 -6.15
CA PRO A 203 3.17 -6.40 -6.09
C PRO A 203 4.59 -6.91 -6.36
N LEU A 204 5.37 -6.20 -7.18
CA LEU A 204 6.75 -6.59 -7.46
C LEU A 204 7.62 -6.43 -6.21
N LYS A 205 7.47 -5.32 -5.48
CA LYS A 205 8.13 -5.14 -4.18
C LYS A 205 7.72 -6.21 -3.18
N ARG A 206 6.44 -6.61 -3.15
CA ARG A 206 5.98 -7.71 -2.28
C ARG A 206 6.62 -9.04 -2.65
N ARG A 207 6.78 -9.33 -3.94
CA ARG A 207 7.51 -10.52 -4.40
C ARG A 207 8.98 -10.46 -3.98
N GLU A 208 9.66 -9.32 -4.14
CA GLU A 208 11.03 -9.17 -3.65
C GLU A 208 11.14 -9.37 -2.13
N ALA A 209 10.10 -9.02 -1.38
CA ALA A 209 10.02 -9.29 0.05
C ALA A 209 10.03 -10.80 0.35
N LEU A 210 9.30 -11.58 -0.45
CA LEU A 210 9.26 -13.04 -0.36
C LEU A 210 10.65 -13.64 -0.61
N GLU A 211 11.33 -13.20 -1.66
CA GLU A 211 12.70 -13.62 -1.99
C GLU A 211 13.66 -13.29 -0.83
N ARG A 212 13.61 -12.04 -0.34
CA ARG A 212 14.43 -11.59 0.79
C ARG A 212 14.16 -12.38 2.07
N LEU A 213 12.93 -12.81 2.30
CA LEU A 213 12.57 -13.62 3.46
C LEU A 213 13.15 -15.05 3.35
N TRP A 214 13.23 -15.60 2.14
CA TRP A 214 13.95 -16.86 1.90
C TRP A 214 15.46 -16.72 2.10
N ASP A 215 16.06 -15.59 1.73
CA ASP A 215 17.46 -15.30 2.06
C ASP A 215 17.68 -15.26 3.58
N CYS A 216 16.75 -14.67 4.34
CA CYS A 216 16.78 -14.68 5.80
C CYS A 216 16.78 -16.12 6.34
N PHE A 217 15.90 -16.97 5.81
CA PHE A 217 15.84 -18.38 6.20
C PHE A 217 17.15 -19.12 5.89
N GLU A 218 17.79 -18.84 4.76
CA GLU A 218 19.09 -19.40 4.43
C GLU A 218 20.20 -18.96 5.38
N ARG A 219 20.18 -17.70 5.82
CA ARG A 219 21.11 -17.18 6.80
C ARG A 219 20.90 -17.83 8.17
N ILE A 220 19.65 -17.99 8.60
CA ILE A 220 19.31 -18.68 9.86
C ILE A 220 19.91 -20.09 9.89
N LYS A 221 19.83 -20.83 8.78
CA LYS A 221 20.43 -22.17 8.65
C LYS A 221 21.95 -22.23 8.81
N SER A 222 22.65 -21.09 8.96
CA SER A 222 24.08 -21.04 9.28
C SER A 222 24.43 -20.45 10.65
N LEU A 223 23.46 -19.96 11.43
CA LEU A 223 23.74 -19.23 12.67
C LEU A 223 24.34 -20.09 13.79
N ALA A 224 23.91 -21.34 13.94
CA ALA A 224 24.38 -22.21 15.02
C ALA A 224 25.68 -22.95 14.66
N HIS A 225 25.94 -23.19 13.38
CA HIS A 225 27.16 -23.84 12.91
C HIS A 225 27.53 -23.40 11.48
N ALA A 226 28.43 -22.42 11.37
CA ALA A 226 28.72 -21.72 10.11
C ALA A 226 29.20 -22.63 8.95
N SER A 227 29.91 -23.72 9.24
CA SER A 227 30.49 -24.62 8.23
C SER A 227 29.63 -25.83 7.88
N ASP A 228 28.54 -26.09 8.62
CA ASP A 228 27.66 -27.24 8.38
C ASP A 228 26.20 -26.84 8.57
N LYS A 229 25.55 -26.48 7.46
CA LYS A 229 24.15 -26.04 7.45
C LYS A 229 23.18 -27.12 7.96
N LYS A 230 23.47 -28.40 7.69
CA LYS A 230 22.61 -29.51 8.14
C LYS A 230 22.68 -29.64 9.66
N LYS A 231 23.88 -29.59 10.22
CA LYS A 231 24.07 -29.61 11.67
C LYS A 231 23.52 -28.35 12.33
N SER A 232 23.73 -27.18 11.72
CA SER A 232 23.23 -25.90 12.21
C SER A 232 21.70 -25.90 12.35
N ILE A 233 20.97 -26.33 11.30
CA ILE A 233 19.51 -26.34 11.37
C ILE A 233 18.99 -27.37 12.39
N GLN A 234 19.66 -28.51 12.56
CA GLN A 234 19.32 -29.47 13.61
C GLN A 234 19.45 -28.87 15.01
N ILE A 235 20.54 -28.15 15.30
CA ILE A 235 20.75 -27.46 16.58
C ILE A 235 19.63 -26.44 16.82
N ILE A 236 19.30 -25.63 15.80
CA ILE A 236 18.27 -24.60 15.90
C ILE A 236 16.89 -25.22 16.16
N LEU A 237 16.55 -26.29 15.44
CA LEU A 237 15.27 -27.01 15.61
C LEU A 237 15.18 -27.68 16.98
N GLU A 238 16.26 -28.29 17.47
CA GLU A 238 16.32 -28.89 18.81
C GLU A 238 16.15 -27.86 19.93
N GLN A 239 16.73 -26.67 19.79
CA GLN A 239 16.51 -25.56 20.73
C GLN A 239 15.09 -25.01 20.66
N THR A 240 14.49 -25.00 19.47
CA THR A 240 13.13 -24.52 19.24
C THR A 240 12.07 -25.44 19.85
N ALA A 241 12.24 -26.74 19.64
CA ALA A 241 11.36 -27.81 20.08
C ALA A 241 12.20 -28.99 20.59
N PRO A 242 12.45 -29.07 21.91
CA PRO A 242 13.16 -30.21 22.50
C PRO A 242 12.37 -31.52 22.42
N ASP A 243 11.04 -31.45 22.28
CA ASP A 243 10.19 -32.63 22.14
C ASP A 243 10.27 -33.21 20.72
N ILE A 244 10.53 -34.52 20.64
CA ILE A 244 10.74 -35.21 19.36
C ILE A 244 9.53 -35.08 18.41
N PRO A 245 8.27 -35.24 18.86
CA PRO A 245 7.12 -35.18 17.96
C PRO A 245 6.98 -33.82 17.26
N PHE A 246 7.00 -32.70 18.01
CA PHE A 246 6.84 -31.38 17.40
C PHE A 246 8.10 -30.96 16.63
N ARG A 247 9.29 -31.36 17.06
CA ARG A 247 10.53 -31.16 16.28
C ARG A 247 10.43 -31.78 14.90
N SER A 248 9.86 -32.98 14.78
CA SER A 248 9.64 -33.64 13.48
C SER A 248 8.68 -32.87 12.57
N VAL A 249 7.67 -32.20 13.15
CA VAL A 249 6.76 -31.32 12.40
C VAL A 249 7.52 -30.11 11.86
N LEU A 250 8.34 -29.46 12.69
CA LEU A 250 9.14 -28.31 12.27
C LEU A 250 10.20 -28.68 11.22
N ASP A 251 10.81 -29.87 11.32
CA ASP A 251 11.76 -30.37 10.33
C ASP A 251 11.10 -30.61 8.98
N THR A 252 9.90 -31.21 8.99
CA THR A 252 9.07 -31.39 7.79
C THR A 252 8.73 -30.05 7.16
N GLU A 253 8.29 -29.07 7.95
CA GLU A 253 7.93 -27.74 7.49
C GLU A 253 9.13 -26.99 6.87
N ALA A 254 10.28 -26.98 7.57
CA ALA A 254 11.52 -26.38 7.09
C ALA A 254 12.02 -27.01 5.77
N SER A 255 11.85 -28.34 5.64
CA SER A 255 12.18 -29.08 4.43
C SER A 255 11.24 -28.71 3.28
N GLN A 256 9.93 -28.65 3.53
CA GLN A 256 8.95 -28.24 2.51
C GLN A 256 9.16 -26.80 2.03
N LEU A 257 9.44 -25.86 2.94
CA LEU A 257 9.74 -24.48 2.58
C LEU A 257 11.06 -24.35 1.78
N THR A 258 12.04 -25.21 2.06
CA THR A 258 13.26 -25.30 1.23
C THR A 258 12.93 -25.81 -0.18
N LEU A 259 12.09 -26.84 -0.31
CA LEU A 259 11.66 -27.37 -1.61
C LEU A 259 10.89 -26.33 -2.41
N ILE A 260 9.97 -25.59 -1.78
CA ILE A 260 9.22 -24.50 -2.42
C ILE A 260 10.17 -23.43 -2.94
N GLY A 261 11.10 -22.95 -2.10
CA GLY A 261 12.07 -21.92 -2.52
C GLY A 261 12.95 -22.33 -3.71
N ASN A 262 13.26 -23.63 -3.81
CA ASN A 262 14.05 -24.17 -4.92
C ASN A 262 13.19 -24.49 -6.16
N GLY A 263 11.90 -24.76 -6.01
CA GLY A 263 11.01 -25.09 -7.12
C GLY A 263 10.43 -23.88 -7.86
N TYR A 264 10.24 -22.77 -7.13
CA TYR A 264 9.73 -21.51 -7.69
C TYR A 264 10.87 -20.49 -7.88
N LEU A 265 10.64 -19.46 -8.70
CA LEU A 265 11.53 -18.30 -8.86
C LEU A 265 11.50 -17.40 -7.61
N ILE A 266 11.88 -17.97 -6.46
CA ILE A 266 12.00 -17.30 -5.16
C ILE A 266 13.47 -17.21 -4.75
N ARG A 267 14.28 -18.22 -5.09
CA ARG A 267 15.68 -18.30 -4.66
C ARG A 267 16.67 -18.45 -5.81
N HIS A 268 16.37 -19.35 -6.74
CA HIS A 268 17.19 -19.51 -7.94
C HIS A 268 16.43 -18.91 -9.12
N HIS A 269 17.17 -18.52 -10.15
CA HIS A 269 16.65 -17.89 -11.36
C HIS A 269 16.99 -18.76 -12.58
N GLU A 270 16.79 -20.07 -12.43
CA GLU A 270 17.02 -21.03 -13.49
C GLU A 270 15.80 -21.11 -14.41
N LEU A 271 16.03 -21.36 -15.71
CA LEU A 271 15.00 -21.38 -16.76
C LEU A 271 13.82 -22.34 -16.49
N LYS A 272 13.97 -23.29 -15.56
CA LYS A 272 12.97 -24.32 -15.24
C LYS A 272 12.00 -23.94 -14.12
N GLN A 273 12.28 -22.86 -13.39
CA GLN A 273 11.50 -22.49 -12.21
C GLN A 273 10.30 -21.64 -12.58
N ILE A 274 9.21 -21.78 -11.82
CA ILE A 274 7.93 -21.12 -12.09
C ILE A 274 7.84 -19.84 -11.25
N PRO A 275 7.48 -18.68 -11.82
CA PRO A 275 7.23 -17.48 -11.04
C PRO A 275 5.98 -17.62 -10.18
N VAL A 276 6.03 -17.13 -8.94
CA VAL A 276 4.80 -16.84 -8.18
C VAL A 276 4.28 -15.49 -8.67
N VAL A 277 3.15 -15.53 -9.37
CA VAL A 277 2.54 -14.34 -10.02
C VAL A 277 1.31 -13.83 -9.28
N ASP A 278 0.63 -14.72 -8.58
CA ASP A 278 -0.57 -14.40 -7.82
C ASP A 278 -0.18 -13.75 -6.48
N VAL A 279 -0.77 -12.59 -6.21
CA VAL A 279 -0.46 -11.78 -5.03
C VAL A 279 -0.89 -12.43 -3.71
N ASP A 280 -1.98 -13.19 -3.73
CA ASP A 280 -2.48 -13.90 -2.56
C ASP A 280 -1.57 -15.10 -2.25
N HIS A 281 -1.02 -15.74 -3.29
CA HIS A 281 0.00 -16.78 -3.11
C HIS A 281 1.31 -16.21 -2.56
N VAL A 282 1.74 -15.02 -3.00
CA VAL A 282 2.91 -14.32 -2.44
C VAL A 282 2.69 -14.03 -0.95
N ASP A 283 1.55 -13.44 -0.60
CA ASP A 283 1.21 -13.12 0.78
C ASP A 283 1.13 -14.39 1.65
N TYR A 284 0.47 -15.46 1.17
CA TYR A 284 0.43 -16.74 1.85
C TYR A 284 1.83 -17.32 2.14
N LEU A 285 2.69 -17.40 1.11
CA LEU A 285 4.03 -17.96 1.27
C LEU A 285 4.91 -17.10 2.18
N PHE A 286 4.77 -15.77 2.11
CA PHE A 286 5.44 -14.86 3.00
C PHE A 286 5.04 -15.14 4.45
N HIS A 287 3.74 -15.27 4.74
CA HIS A 287 3.26 -15.57 6.10
C HIS A 287 3.75 -16.90 6.61
N ARG A 288 3.68 -17.95 5.77
CA ARG A 288 4.10 -19.29 6.14
C ARG A 288 5.58 -19.31 6.54
N MET A 289 6.45 -18.70 5.72
CA MET A 289 7.88 -18.59 6.04
C MET A 289 8.14 -17.68 7.24
N PHE A 290 7.46 -16.55 7.32
CA PHE A 290 7.65 -15.57 8.40
C PHE A 290 7.27 -16.18 9.76
N ALA A 291 6.18 -16.96 9.83
CA ALA A 291 5.77 -17.66 11.04
C ALA A 291 6.85 -18.64 11.53
N LEU A 292 7.45 -19.43 10.63
CA LEU A 292 8.56 -20.31 10.98
C LEU A 292 9.76 -19.51 11.47
N ILE A 293 10.22 -18.51 10.72
CA ILE A 293 11.35 -17.66 11.09
C ILE A 293 11.13 -17.01 12.46
N GLN A 294 9.94 -16.46 12.70
CA GLN A 294 9.61 -15.81 13.97
C GLN A 294 9.72 -16.78 15.14
N LEU A 295 9.23 -18.02 14.99
CA LEU A 295 9.36 -19.07 16.01
C LEU A 295 10.83 -19.44 16.25
N LEU A 296 11.59 -19.71 15.18
CA LEU A 296 13.00 -20.07 15.27
C LEU A 296 13.79 -18.97 15.97
N VAL A 297 13.63 -17.71 15.54
CA VAL A 297 14.34 -16.59 16.15
C VAL A 297 13.94 -16.40 17.61
N ARG A 298 12.66 -16.40 17.96
CA ARG A 298 12.23 -16.22 19.36
C ARG A 298 12.78 -17.27 20.32
N LYS A 299 12.97 -18.52 19.86
CA LYS A 299 13.50 -19.61 20.68
C LYS A 299 15.03 -19.67 20.74
N ASN A 300 15.71 -19.05 19.78
CA ASN A 300 17.17 -19.11 19.63
C ASN A 300 17.87 -17.77 19.87
N ALA A 301 17.13 -16.65 19.91
CA ALA A 301 17.70 -15.33 20.15
C ALA A 301 18.34 -15.26 21.55
N PRO A 302 19.47 -14.54 21.70
CA PRO A 302 20.09 -14.33 23.00
C PRO A 302 19.07 -13.65 23.92
N ARG A 303 18.75 -14.30 25.04
CA ARG A 303 17.86 -13.71 26.06
C ARG A 303 18.49 -12.40 26.52
N GLN A 304 17.74 -11.30 26.41
CA GLN A 304 18.12 -10.06 27.09
C GLN A 304 18.16 -10.39 28.58
N LYS A 305 19.34 -10.23 29.21
CA LYS A 305 19.42 -10.28 30.67
C LYS A 305 18.53 -9.15 31.21
N PRO A 306 17.72 -9.42 32.25
CA PRO A 306 16.90 -8.39 32.89
C PRO A 306 17.76 -7.24 33.41
#